data_AF-A0A087U1A5-F1
#
_entry.id   AF-A0A087U1A5-F1
#
_cell.length_a   1.000
_cell.length_b   1.000
_cell.length_c   1.000
_cell.angle_alpha   90.00
_cell.angle_beta   90.00
_cell.angle_gamma   90.00
#
_symmetry.space_group_name_H-M   'P 1'
#
loop_
_entity.id
_entity.type
_entity.pdbx_description
1 polymer ?
#
loop_
_entity_poly.entity_id
_entity_poly.type
_entity_poly.pdbx_seq_one_letter_code
_entity_poly.pdbx_strand_id
1 'polypeptide(L)' 'KRQFYVLDDRHWRLFFYRCEEDFRCSRPPLGSIALTEAAITLASSDDAHQFVVHSEGKEHILTADSHR' A
#
# COMPACT_ATOMS: atom_id res chain seq x y z
N LYS A 1 8.76 -4.25 6.95
CA LYS A 1 9.68 -4.83 5.92
C LYS A 1 9.35 -4.16 4.60
N ARG A 2 10.35 -3.81 3.77
CA ARG A 2 10.10 -3.23 2.44
C ARG A 2 9.33 -4.23 1.57
N GLN A 3 8.28 -3.75 0.92
CA GLN A 3 7.42 -4.52 0.03
C GLN A 3 7.27 -3.72 -1.27
N PHE A 4 6.91 -4.42 -2.34
CA PHE A 4 6.66 -3.80 -3.63
C PHE A 4 5.15 -3.63 -3.82
N TYR A 5 4.70 -2.39 -4.02
CA TYR A 5 3.28 -2.05 -4.14
C TYR A 5 2.94 -1.68 -5.58
N VAL A 6 1.79 -2.14 -6.08
CA VAL A 6 1.27 -1.85 -7.42
C VAL A 6 -0.16 -1.38 -7.31
N LEU A 7 -0.46 -0.20 -7.87
CA LEU A 7 -1.82 0.32 -7.97
C LEU A 7 -2.47 -0.23 -9.24
N ASP A 8 -3.59 -0.93 -9.07
CA ASP A 8 -4.52 -1.24 -10.16
C ASP A 8 -5.59 -0.15 -10.20
N ASP A 9 -5.48 0.73 -11.18
CA ASP A 9 -6.34 1.90 -11.38
C ASP A 9 -7.73 1.53 -11.92
N ARG A 10 -7.89 0.33 -12.51
CA ARG A 10 -9.17 -0.14 -13.03
C ARG A 10 -10.13 -0.54 -11.91
N HIS A 11 -9.59 -1.14 -10.84
CA HIS A 11 -10.36 -1.63 -9.70
C HIS A 11 -10.10 -0.86 -8.42
N TRP A 12 -9.30 0.21 -8.48
CA TRP A 12 -8.87 1.00 -7.32
C TRP A 12 -8.38 0.11 -6.17
N ARG A 13 -7.41 -0.76 -6.47
CA ARG A 13 -6.87 -1.74 -5.52
C ARG A 13 -5.35 -1.68 -5.50
N LEU A 14 -4.78 -1.63 -4.30
CA LEU A 14 -3.35 -1.63 -4.10
C LEU A 14 -2.88 -3.06 -3.76
N PHE A 15 -2.14 -3.68 -4.67
CA PHE A 15 -1.53 -5.00 -4.45
C PHE A 15 -0.14 -4.87 -3.85
N PHE A 16 0.27 -5.83 -3.02
CA PHE A 16 1.62 -5.85 -2.47
C PHE A 16 2.30 -7.21 -2.60
N TYR A 17 3.59 -7.17 -2.94
CA TYR A 17 4.46 -8.31 -3.20
C TYR A 17 5.68 -8.28 -2.30
N ARG A 18 6.39 -9.40 -2.19
CA ARG A 18 7.65 -9.46 -1.44
C ARG A 18 8.71 -8.56 -2.08
N CYS A 19 8.79 -8.58 -3.41
CA CYS A 19 9.71 -7.77 -4.21
C CYS A 19 9.14 -7.56 -5.63
N GLU A 20 9.81 -6.71 -6.42
CA GLU A 20 9.41 -6.41 -7.81
C GLU A 20 9.53 -7.64 -8.74
N GLU A 21 10.50 -8.52 -8.50
CA GLU A 21 10.70 -9.73 -9.30
C GLU A 21 9.48 -10.67 -9.24
N ASP A 22 8.83 -10.77 -8.07
CA ASP A 22 7.63 -11.57 -7.91
C ASP A 22 6.48 -11.05 -8.79
N PHE A 23 6.32 -9.71 -8.88
CA PHE A 23 5.35 -9.08 -9.77
C PHE A 23 5.69 -9.34 -11.25
N ARG A 24 6.96 -9.13 -11.65
CA ARG A 24 7.40 -9.35 -13.04
C ARG A 24 7.25 -10.80 -13.49
N CYS A 25 7.46 -11.76 -12.59
CA CYS A 25 7.27 -13.18 -12.85
C CYS A 25 5.80 -13.63 -12.73
N SER A 26 4.84 -12.70 -12.61
CA SER A 26 3.41 -12.99 -12.46
C SER A 26 3.09 -13.94 -11.29
N ARG A 27 3.88 -13.87 -10.21
CA ARG A 27 3.55 -14.60 -8.97
C ARG A 27 2.34 -13.96 -8.30
N PRO A 28 1.57 -14.71 -7.50
CA PRO A 28 0.45 -14.13 -6.76
C PRO A 28 0.91 -13.01 -5.80
N PRO A 29 0.11 -11.95 -5.62
CA PRO A 29 0.37 -10.95 -4.59
C PRO A 29 0.27 -11.57 -3.19
N LEU A 30 0.98 -10.99 -2.23
CA LEU A 30 0.85 -11.35 -0.81
C LEU A 30 -0.50 -10.91 -0.24
N GLY A 31 -1.10 -9.88 -0.84
CA GLY A 31 -2.42 -9.39 -0.49
C GLY A 31 -2.76 -8.13 -1.28
N SER A 32 -3.87 -7.51 -0.90
CA SER A 32 -4.35 -6.29 -1.52
C SER A 32 -5.13 -5.41 -0.54
N ILE A 33 -5.26 -4.13 -0.86
CA ILE A 33 -6.01 -3.12 -0.11
C ILE A 33 -6.99 -2.48 -1.10
N ALA A 34 -8.29 -2.58 -0.84
CA ALA A 34 -9.30 -1.86 -1.62
C ALA A 34 -9.23 -0.36 -1.30
N LEU A 35 -9.23 0.51 -2.30
CA LEU A 35 -9.14 1.96 -2.11
C LEU A 35 -10.47 2.69 -2.33
N THR A 36 -11.46 2.05 -2.97
CA THR A 36 -12.75 2.66 -3.34
C THR A 36 -13.50 3.31 -2.17
N GLU A 37 -13.41 2.72 -0.98
CA GLU A 37 -14.06 3.22 0.24
C GLU A 37 -13.05 3.48 1.37
N ALA A 38 -11.77 3.59 1.01
CA ALA A 38 -10.72 3.76 2.00
C ALA A 38 -10.64 5.21 2.48
N ALA A 39 -10.46 5.39 3.78
CA ALA A 39 -10.01 6.66 4.33
C ALA A 39 -8.47 6.66 4.40
N ILE A 40 -7.84 7.70 3.88
CA ILE A 40 -6.38 7.86 3.91
C ILE A 40 -6.05 9.04 4.82
N THR A 41 -5.31 8.77 5.88
CA THR A 41 -4.86 9.79 6.83
C THR A 41 -3.34 9.89 6.83
N LEU A 42 -2.83 11.11 6.94
CA LEU A 42 -1.40 11.33 7.17
C LEU A 42 -1.14 11.18 8.67
N ALA A 43 -0.19 10.33 9.05
CA ALA A 43 0.19 10.21 10.45
C ALA A 43 0.99 11.46 10.84
N SER A 44 0.40 12.28 11.72
CA SER A 44 1.02 13.49 12.25
C SER A 44 2.07 13.14 13.31
N SER A 45 3.24 12.68 12.88
CA SER A 45 4.45 12.71 13.70
C SER A 45 5.69 12.90 12.82
N ASP A 46 6.59 13.74 13.32
CA ASP A 46 7.47 14.66 12.58
C ASP A 46 8.48 14.10 11.56
N ASP A 47 8.55 12.80 11.23
CA ASP A 47 9.62 12.33 10.31
C ASP A 47 9.40 11.00 9.56
N ALA A 48 8.22 10.37 9.64
CA ALA A 48 8.08 8.99 9.13
C ALA A 48 7.48 8.84 7.73
N HIS A 49 7.15 9.93 7.02
CA HIS A 49 6.41 9.91 5.73
C HIS A 49 5.33 8.82 5.70
N GLN A 50 4.61 8.74 6.82
CA GLN A 50 3.73 7.63 7.14
C GLN A 50 2.29 8.06 6.89
N PHE A 51 1.54 7.15 6.29
CA PHE A 51 0.12 7.31 6.08
C PHE A 51 -0.61 6.02 6.45
N VAL A 52 -1.85 6.17 6.88
CA VAL A 52 -2.71 5.06 7.27
C VAL A 52 -3.85 4.97 6.29
N VAL A 53 -4.07 3.77 5.76
CA VAL A 53 -5.21 3.44 4.91
C VAL A 53 -6.18 2.59 5.73
N HIS A 54 -7.34 3.16 6.03
CA HIS A 54 -8.44 2.44 6.69
C HIS A 54 -9.35 1.87 5.61
N SER A 55 -9.39 0.55 5.46
CA SER A 55 -10.14 -0.13 4.39
C SER A 55 -10.63 -1.49 4.85
N GLU A 56 -11.86 -1.88 4.45
CA GLU A 56 -12.46 -3.18 4.78
C GLU A 56 -12.43 -3.50 6.30
N GLY A 57 -12.54 -2.47 7.15
CA GLY A 57 -12.47 -2.59 8.61
C GLY A 57 -11.06 -2.87 9.17
N LYS A 58 -10.01 -2.70 8.35
CA LYS A 58 -8.61 -2.88 8.72
C LYS A 58 -7.83 -1.58 8.58
N GLU A 59 -6.79 -1.44 9.38
CA GLU A 59 -5.84 -0.35 9.29
C GLU A 59 -4.54 -0.84 8.65
N HIS A 60 -4.08 -0.14 7.61
CA HIS A 60 -2.84 -0.43 6.92
C HIS A 60 -1.89 0.76 7.08
N ILE A 61 -0.81 0.55 7.83
CA ILE A 61 0.20 1.59 8.07
C ILE A 61 1.30 1.45 7.02
N LEU A 62 1.48 2.48 6.20
CA LEU A 62 2.47 2.52 5.13
C LEU A 62 3.46 3.66 5.37
N THR A 63 4.74 3.39 5.14
CA THR A 63 5.83 4.34 5.33
C THR A 63 6.60 4.46 4.03
N ALA A 64 6.70 5.68 3.52
CA ALA A 64 7.50 6.00 2.34
C ALA A 64 8.93 6.41 2.73
N ASP A 65 9.87 6.23 1.82
CA ASP A 65 11.26 6.69 2.02
C ASP A 65 11.33 8.24 1.95
N SER A 66 10.36 8.89 1.29
CA SER A 66 10.30 10.35 1.12
C SER A 66 8.86 10.84 0.87
N HIS A 67 8.62 12.14 1.05
CA HIS A 67 7.38 12.83 0.67
C HIS A 67 7.37 13.36 -0.78
N ARG A 68 8.44 13.11 -1.55
CA ARG A 68 8.66 13.65 -2.90
C ARG A 68 8.19 12.68 -3.98
#